data_AF-A0A841DQJ2-F1
#
_entry.id   AF-A0A841DQJ2-F1
#
_cell.length_a   1.000
_cell.length_b   1.000
_cell.length_c   1.000
_cell.angle_alpha   90.00
_cell.angle_beta   90.00
_cell.angle_gamma   90.00
#
_symmetry.space_group_name_H-M   'P 1'
#
loop_
_entity.id
_entity.type
_entity.pdbx_description
1 polymer ?
#
loop_
_entity_poly.entity_id
_entity_poly.type
_entity_poly.pdbx_seq_one_letter_code
_entity_poly.pdbx_strand_id
1 'polypeptide(L)'
;MRISADHLLSFGDAPSNLPVRDELSQRAYRRCLAAAQSETLALLAAAQVRPARLLTLPMQRLPSVLRLPDFVFRRVAGAMLAIDPLARTSMWEDLEAGRPTEIDYLNGEVVRLAASLYRSAPVNQRLVELIHAGEQSRRSWSGAELLAEIRLVI
;
A
#
# COMPACT_ATOMS: atom_id res chain seq x y z
N MET A 1 15.64 -10.17 -7.32
CA MET A 1 14.29 -9.58 -7.19
C MET A 1 14.45 -8.10 -6.86
N ARG A 2 14.22 -7.19 -7.83
CA ARG A 2 14.28 -5.74 -7.60
C ARG A 2 12.86 -5.26 -7.35
N ILE A 3 12.43 -5.21 -6.09
CA ILE A 3 11.23 -4.47 -5.71
C ILE A 3 11.59 -2.99 -5.95
N SER A 4 11.13 -2.43 -7.07
CA SER A 4 11.48 -1.07 -7.47
C SER A 4 10.75 -0.05 -6.59
N ALA A 5 11.19 1.19 -6.72
CA ALA A 5 10.68 2.30 -5.97
C ALA A 5 9.15 2.45 -6.08
N ASP A 6 8.69 2.43 -7.33
CA ASP A 6 7.32 2.75 -7.71
C ASP A 6 6.31 1.72 -7.19
N HIS A 7 6.78 0.49 -6.94
CA HIS A 7 5.98 -0.57 -6.36
C HIS A 7 5.49 -0.17 -4.97
N LEU A 8 6.35 0.37 -4.09
CA LEU A 8 6.10 0.56 -2.63
C LEU A 8 5.10 1.67 -2.26
N LEU A 9 4.73 2.52 -3.22
CA LEU A 9 3.70 3.54 -3.06
C LEU A 9 2.30 3.06 -3.48
N SER A 10 2.20 2.04 -4.33
CA SER A 10 0.92 1.59 -4.92
C SER A 10 0.15 0.57 -4.03
N PHE A 11 0.76 0.07 -2.95
CA PHE A 11 0.30 -1.10 -2.16
C PHE A 11 -1.09 -0.99 -1.50
N GLY A 12 -1.71 0.20 -1.44
CA GLY A 12 -2.94 0.43 -0.69
C GLY A 12 -4.11 1.04 -1.49
N ASP A 13 -3.85 1.49 -2.72
CA ASP A 13 -4.65 2.59 -3.29
C ASP A 13 -5.75 2.15 -4.29
N ALA A 14 -5.75 0.87 -4.66
CA ALA A 14 -6.69 0.33 -5.64
C ALA A 14 -8.18 0.27 -5.20
N PRO A 15 -8.56 0.17 -3.90
CA PRO A 15 -9.98 0.10 -3.53
C PRO A 15 -10.74 1.42 -3.61
N SER A 16 -10.04 2.57 -3.67
CA SER A 16 -10.61 3.85 -3.23
C SER A 16 -11.40 4.62 -4.29
N ASN A 17 -11.17 4.36 -5.58
CA ASN A 17 -11.62 5.18 -6.72
C ASN A 17 -11.22 6.67 -6.61
N LEU A 18 -10.18 6.99 -5.83
CA LEU A 18 -9.72 8.36 -5.59
C LEU A 18 -8.35 8.61 -6.20
N PRO A 19 -8.03 9.87 -6.58
CA PRO A 19 -6.66 10.26 -6.83
C PRO A 19 -5.78 10.00 -5.61
N VAL A 20 -4.51 9.64 -5.82
CA VAL A 20 -3.55 9.26 -4.76
C VAL A 20 -3.46 10.33 -3.67
N ARG A 21 -3.51 11.62 -4.06
CA ARG A 21 -3.50 12.73 -3.12
C ARG A 21 -4.71 12.71 -2.18
N ASP A 22 -5.89 12.46 -2.72
CA ASP A 22 -7.14 12.49 -1.98
C ASP A 22 -7.29 11.24 -1.09
N GLU A 23 -6.76 10.11 -1.54
CA GLU A 23 -6.58 8.91 -0.73
C GLU A 23 -5.66 9.17 0.48
N LEU A 24 -4.45 9.68 0.24
CA LEU A 24 -3.50 10.00 1.31
C LEU A 24 -3.99 11.14 2.22
N SER A 25 -4.94 11.97 1.77
CA SER A 25 -5.60 12.95 2.63
C SER A 25 -6.41 12.27 3.75
N GLN A 26 -6.93 11.06 3.50
CA GLN A 26 -7.73 10.32 4.47
C GLN A 26 -6.84 9.48 5.39
N ARG A 27 -7.00 9.69 6.69
CA ARG A 27 -6.26 8.96 7.72
C ARG A 27 -6.43 7.44 7.63
N ALA A 28 -7.60 6.98 7.20
CA ALA A 28 -7.90 5.56 7.15
C ALA A 28 -7.03 4.82 6.12
N TYR A 29 -6.96 5.31 4.89
CA TYR A 29 -6.07 4.76 3.85
C TYR A 29 -4.60 4.82 4.27
N ARG A 30 -4.14 5.96 4.82
CA ARG A 30 -2.76 6.06 5.32
C ARG A 30 -2.42 4.99 6.36
N ARG A 31 -3.38 4.59 7.19
CA ARG A 31 -3.18 3.52 8.18
C ARG A 31 -3.10 2.14 7.53
N CYS A 32 -3.89 1.87 6.50
CA CYS A 32 -3.80 0.65 5.71
C CYS A 32 -2.44 0.55 5.03
N LEU A 33 -2.02 1.61 4.33
CA LEU A 33 -0.71 1.69 3.68
C LEU A 33 0.43 1.52 4.69
N ALA A 34 0.34 2.18 5.86
CA ALA A 34 1.33 2.02 6.91
C ALA A 34 1.40 0.58 7.46
N ALA A 35 0.27 -0.13 7.56
CA ALA A 35 0.24 -1.52 8.00
C ALA A 35 0.94 -2.43 6.99
N ALA A 36 0.57 -2.35 5.71
CA ALA A 36 1.18 -3.13 4.64
C ALA A 36 2.70 -2.88 4.55
N GLN A 37 3.12 -1.61 4.58
CA GLN A 37 4.54 -1.26 4.53
C GLN A 37 5.32 -1.72 5.77
N SER A 38 4.71 -1.68 6.96
CA SER A 38 5.39 -2.16 8.17
C SER A 38 5.67 -3.65 8.11
N GLU A 39 4.71 -4.43 7.62
CA GLU A 39 4.85 -5.87 7.41
C GLU A 39 5.94 -6.18 6.38
N THR A 40 5.91 -5.50 5.22
CA THR A 40 6.94 -5.64 4.18
C THR A 40 8.34 -5.30 4.70
N LEU A 41 8.48 -4.21 5.45
CA LEU A 41 9.77 -3.80 6.01
C LEU A 41 10.29 -4.81 7.05
N ALA A 42 9.40 -5.39 7.87
CA ALA A 42 9.78 -6.43 8.82
C ALA A 42 10.28 -7.70 8.13
N LEU A 43 9.65 -8.09 7.02
CA LEU A 43 10.07 -9.22 6.19
C LEU A 43 11.39 -8.97 5.47
N LEU A 44 11.58 -7.78 4.89
CA LEU A 44 12.85 -7.39 4.28
C LEU A 44 14.00 -7.40 5.30
N ALA A 45 13.74 -6.91 6.51
CA ALA A 45 14.72 -6.95 7.59
C ALA A 45 15.07 -8.41 7.98
N ALA A 46 14.08 -9.29 8.07
CA ALA A 46 14.29 -10.71 8.34
C ALA A 46 15.08 -11.43 7.22
N ALA A 47 14.86 -11.03 5.97
CA ALA A 47 15.62 -11.51 4.81
C ALA A 47 17.00 -10.86 4.66
N GLN A 48 17.38 -9.94 5.56
CA GLN A 48 18.61 -9.14 5.47
C GLN A 48 18.74 -8.33 4.15
N VAL A 49 17.60 -8.03 3.51
CA VAL A 49 17.54 -7.22 2.30
C VAL A 49 17.42 -5.75 2.70
N ARG A 50 18.34 -4.91 2.22
CA ARG A 50 18.22 -3.46 2.40
C ARG A 50 17.25 -2.88 1.37
N PRO A 51 16.15 -2.23 1.79
CA PRO A 51 15.25 -1.55 0.86
C PRO A 51 16.01 -0.46 0.10
N ALA A 52 15.68 -0.26 -1.17
CA ALA A 52 16.19 0.85 -1.95
C ALA A 52 15.74 2.19 -1.32
N ARG A 53 16.59 3.23 -1.42
CA ARG A 53 16.18 4.60 -1.13
C ARG A 53 15.29 5.08 -2.27
N LEU A 54 14.12 5.58 -1.91
CA LEU A 54 12.97 5.67 -2.80
C LEU A 54 12.45 7.11 -2.87
N LEU A 55 12.48 7.79 -1.73
CA LEU A 55 12.18 9.20 -1.56
C LEU A 55 13.31 9.86 -0.76
N THR A 56 13.25 11.18 -0.61
CA THR A 56 14.11 11.97 0.30
C THR A 56 14.04 11.48 1.75
N LEU A 57 13.02 10.67 2.08
CA LEU A 57 12.84 10.02 3.37
C LEU A 57 13.31 8.56 3.35
N PRO A 58 14.01 8.10 4.42
CA PRO A 58 14.35 6.69 4.55
C PRO A 58 13.08 5.85 4.68
N MET A 59 12.98 4.78 3.88
CA MET A 59 11.82 3.89 3.80
C MET A 59 11.36 3.35 5.16
N GLN A 60 12.29 3.15 6.11
CA GLN A 60 11.93 2.70 7.46
C GLN A 60 11.06 3.69 8.24
N ARG A 61 11.09 4.99 7.90
CA ARG A 61 10.31 6.02 8.58
C ARG A 61 8.94 6.26 7.95
N LEU A 62 8.72 5.76 6.74
CA LEU A 62 7.50 6.02 5.97
C LEU A 62 6.22 5.55 6.70
N PRO A 63 6.15 4.35 7.30
CA PRO A 63 4.95 3.93 8.05
C PRO A 63 4.65 4.83 9.24
N SER A 64 5.67 5.36 9.92
CA SER A 64 5.50 6.27 11.05
C SER A 64 4.94 7.61 10.59
N VAL A 65 5.41 8.13 9.45
CA VAL A 65 4.89 9.37 8.84
C VAL A 65 3.43 9.20 8.45
N LEU A 66 3.07 8.09 7.80
CA LEU A 66 1.69 7.82 7.39
C LEU A 66 0.71 7.74 8.58
N ARG A 67 1.16 7.27 9.74
CA ARG A 67 0.37 7.18 10.98
C ARG A 67 0.14 8.53 11.67
N LEU A 68 0.85 9.60 11.27
CA LEU A 68 0.72 10.92 11.88
C LEU A 68 -0.69 11.51 11.76
N PRO A 69 -1.18 12.25 12.78
CA PRO A 69 -2.44 12.98 12.71
C PRO A 69 -2.51 13.91 11.48
N ASP A 70 -3.72 14.17 10.97
CA ASP A 70 -3.91 14.88 9.69
C ASP A 70 -3.23 16.24 9.61
N PHE A 71 -3.18 16.98 10.72
CA PHE A 71 -2.54 18.30 10.76
C PHE A 71 -1.02 18.20 10.61
N VAL A 72 -0.39 17.20 11.24
CA VAL A 72 1.06 16.96 11.13
C VAL A 72 1.38 16.38 9.76
N PHE A 73 0.59 15.39 9.32
CA PHE A 73 0.80 14.76 8.02
C PHE A 73 0.76 15.79 6.90
N ARG A 74 -0.21 16.70 6.88
CA ARG A 74 -0.30 17.77 5.86
C ARG A 74 0.96 18.65 5.78
N ARG A 75 1.64 18.90 6.89
CA ARG A 75 2.88 19.71 6.92
C ARG A 75 4.08 18.97 6.33
N VAL A 76 4.11 17.64 6.45
CA VAL A 76 5.17 16.78 5.91
C VAL A 76 4.86 16.35 4.47
N ALA A 77 3.59 16.12 4.18
CA ALA A 77 3.07 15.66 2.90
C ALA A 77 3.42 16.62 1.77
N GLY A 78 3.40 17.94 1.99
CA GLY A 78 3.82 18.91 0.96
C GLY A 78 5.28 18.74 0.49
N ALA A 79 6.16 18.21 1.34
CA ALA A 79 7.56 17.93 0.98
C ALA A 79 7.77 16.49 0.45
N MET A 80 6.81 15.59 0.69
CA MET A 80 6.86 14.16 0.35
C MET A 80 6.06 13.84 -0.93
N LEU A 81 4.98 14.58 -1.18
CA LEU A 81 4.00 14.37 -2.24
C LEU A 81 4.19 15.40 -3.37
N ALA A 82 5.35 15.38 -4.02
CA ALA A 82 5.43 15.89 -5.40
C ALA A 82 4.71 14.94 -6.38
N ILE A 83 3.55 14.43 -5.97
CA ILE A 83 2.68 13.55 -6.72
C ILE A 83 1.68 14.46 -7.43
N ASP A 84 1.51 14.24 -8.73
CA ASP A 84 0.50 14.96 -9.51
C ASP A 84 -0.87 14.83 -8.81
N PRO A 85 -1.57 15.95 -8.51
CA PRO A 85 -2.88 15.91 -7.84
C PRO A 85 -3.94 15.12 -8.61
N LEU A 86 -3.73 14.83 -9.89
CA LEU A 86 -4.59 13.99 -10.73
C LEU A 86 -4.07 12.56 -10.92
N ALA A 87 -2.89 12.23 -10.39
CA ALA A 87 -2.34 10.88 -10.50
C ALA A 87 -3.28 9.86 -9.86
N ARG A 88 -3.68 8.89 -10.67
CA ARG A 88 -4.33 7.66 -10.25
C ARG A 88 -3.31 6.52 -10.34
N THR A 89 -3.50 5.46 -9.57
CA THR A 89 -2.59 4.31 -9.63
C THR A 89 -2.86 3.47 -10.87
N SER A 90 -1.84 2.84 -11.42
CA SER A 90 -1.99 1.89 -12.53
C SER A 90 -2.98 0.78 -12.19
N MET A 91 -2.97 0.28 -10.94
CA MET A 91 -3.96 -0.71 -10.48
C MET A 91 -5.39 -0.20 -10.50
N TRP A 92 -5.64 1.07 -10.19
CA TRP A 92 -6.98 1.65 -10.34
C TRP A 92 -7.42 1.67 -11.81
N GLU A 93 -6.52 2.06 -12.72
CA GLU A 93 -6.80 2.08 -14.16
C GLU A 93 -7.10 0.68 -14.69
N ASP A 94 -6.41 -0.35 -14.18
CA ASP A 94 -6.67 -1.75 -14.52
C ASP A 94 -8.03 -2.22 -14.00
N LEU A 95 -8.40 -1.87 -12.77
CA LEU A 95 -9.73 -2.19 -12.21
C LEU A 95 -10.86 -1.57 -13.03
N GLU A 96 -10.76 -0.28 -13.37
CA GLU A 96 -11.78 0.39 -14.20
C GLU A 96 -11.85 -0.17 -15.62
N ALA A 97 -10.70 -0.55 -16.18
CA ALA A 97 -10.64 -1.17 -17.49
C ALA A 97 -11.02 -2.66 -17.48
N GLY A 98 -11.27 -3.25 -16.31
CA GLY A 98 -11.56 -4.68 -16.15
C GLY A 98 -10.39 -5.58 -16.56
N ARG A 99 -9.15 -5.08 -16.42
CA ARG A 99 -7.92 -5.85 -16.67
C ARG A 99 -7.41 -6.46 -15.35
N PRO A 100 -6.67 -7.58 -15.42
CA PRO A 100 -5.94 -8.08 -14.26
C PRO A 100 -4.97 -7.01 -13.73
N THR A 101 -4.95 -6.82 -12.41
CA THR A 101 -4.05 -5.87 -11.74
C THR A 101 -2.67 -6.47 -11.49
N GLU A 102 -1.68 -5.62 -11.19
CA GLU A 102 -0.35 -6.05 -10.78
C GLU A 102 -0.25 -6.49 -9.30
N ILE A 103 -1.39 -6.67 -8.60
CA ILE A 103 -1.44 -6.93 -7.15
C ILE A 103 -0.64 -8.18 -6.74
N ASP A 104 -0.64 -9.21 -7.58
CA ASP A 104 0.10 -10.45 -7.37
C ASP A 104 1.62 -10.27 -7.46
N TYR A 105 2.08 -9.25 -8.19
CA TYR A 105 3.50 -8.89 -8.31
C TYR A 105 3.93 -7.83 -7.27
N LEU A 106 2.96 -7.16 -6.66
CA LEU A 106 3.17 -6.19 -5.58
C LEU A 106 3.05 -6.86 -4.22
N ASN A 107 1.82 -6.99 -3.71
CA ASN A 107 1.52 -7.57 -2.41
C ASN A 107 1.71 -9.09 -2.43
N GLY A 108 1.43 -9.75 -3.57
CA GLY A 108 1.68 -11.18 -3.73
C GLY A 108 3.17 -11.57 -3.61
N GLU A 109 4.10 -10.71 -4.04
CA GLU A 109 5.54 -10.93 -3.80
C GLU A 109 5.92 -10.84 -2.32
N VAL A 110 5.26 -9.97 -1.55
CA VAL A 110 5.47 -9.87 -0.10
C VAL A 110 4.97 -11.13 0.59
N VAL A 111 3.82 -11.66 0.17
CA VAL A 111 3.28 -12.94 0.66
C VAL A 111 4.23 -14.10 0.32
N ARG A 112 4.76 -14.16 -0.91
CA ARG A 112 5.77 -15.14 -1.31
C ARG A 112 7.04 -15.03 -0.48
N LEU A 113 7.53 -13.80 -0.24
CA LEU A 113 8.69 -13.56 0.61
C LEU A 113 8.44 -14.07 2.04
N ALA A 114 7.27 -13.78 2.62
CA ALA A 114 6.93 -14.27 3.96
C ALA A 114 6.93 -15.79 4.03
N ALA A 115 6.30 -16.46 3.06
CA ALA A 115 6.30 -17.92 2.97
C ALA A 115 7.73 -18.48 2.87
N SER A 116 8.61 -17.85 2.08
CA SER A 116 10.02 -18.26 1.95
C SER A 116 10.83 -18.16 3.26
N LEU A 117 10.39 -17.28 4.17
CA LEU A 117 10.97 -17.07 5.49
C LEU A 117 10.26 -17.87 6.60
N TYR A 118 9.32 -18.75 6.25
CA TYR A 118 8.44 -19.46 7.19
C TYR A 118 7.66 -18.49 8.11
N ARG A 119 7.18 -17.39 7.54
CA ARG A 119 6.39 -16.34 8.19
C ARG A 119 5.09 -16.09 7.42
N SER A 120 4.21 -15.28 8.00
CA SER A 120 2.98 -14.80 7.36
C SER A 120 3.07 -13.31 7.03
N ALA A 121 2.33 -12.90 5.99
CA ALA A 121 2.10 -11.50 5.63
C ALA A 121 0.58 -11.22 5.57
N PRO A 122 -0.13 -11.32 6.71
CA PRO A 122 -1.60 -11.28 6.72
C PRO A 122 -2.19 -9.99 6.15
N VAL A 123 -1.56 -8.84 6.37
CA VAL A 123 -2.07 -7.57 5.82
C VAL A 123 -1.92 -7.55 4.30
N ASN A 124 -0.75 -7.91 3.77
CA ASN A 124 -0.53 -7.96 2.32
C ASN A 124 -1.40 -9.02 1.66
N GLN A 125 -1.57 -10.19 2.30
CA GLN A 125 -2.47 -11.24 1.81
C GLN A 125 -3.92 -10.75 1.75
N ARG A 126 -4.41 -10.09 2.80
CA ARG A 126 -5.78 -9.56 2.80
C ARG A 126 -6.00 -8.53 1.69
N LEU A 127 -4.99 -7.70 1.41
CA LEU A 127 -5.07 -6.75 0.29
C LEU A 127 -5.16 -7.44 -1.06
N VAL A 128 -4.38 -8.51 -1.31
CA VAL A 128 -4.50 -9.33 -2.52
C VAL A 128 -5.93 -9.85 -2.69
N GLU A 129 -6.48 -10.47 -1.64
CA GLU A 129 -7.84 -11.03 -1.64
C GLU A 129 -8.91 -9.97 -1.96
N LEU A 130 -8.79 -8.78 -1.37
CA LEU A 130 -9.73 -7.69 -1.60
C LEU A 130 -9.66 -7.14 -3.03
N ILE A 131 -8.46 -7.02 -3.60
CA ILE A 131 -8.32 -6.55 -4.99
C ILE A 131 -8.84 -7.59 -5.98
N HIS A 132 -8.53 -8.88 -5.81
CA HIS A 132 -9.13 -9.94 -6.64
C HIS A 132 -10.66 -9.97 -6.53
N ALA A 133 -11.22 -9.72 -5.34
CA ALA A 133 -12.67 -9.58 -5.18
C ALA A 133 -13.20 -8.34 -5.92
N GLY A 134 -12.45 -7.23 -5.92
CA GLY A 134 -12.74 -6.01 -6.67
C GLY A 134 -12.73 -6.24 -8.19
N GLU A 135 -11.77 -7.00 -8.71
CA GLU A 135 -11.68 -7.37 -10.13
C GLU A 135 -12.92 -8.15 -10.61
N GLN A 136 -13.41 -9.07 -9.78
CA GLN A 136 -14.57 -9.92 -10.11
C GLN A 136 -15.91 -9.20 -9.98
N SER A 137 -16.05 -8.34 -8.96
CA SER A 137 -17.34 -7.74 -8.59
C SER A 137 -17.46 -6.24 -8.88
N ARG A 138 -16.40 -5.60 -9.39
CA ARG A 138 -16.25 -4.14 -9.49
C ARG A 138 -16.57 -3.41 -8.19
N ARG A 139 -16.30 -4.07 -7.06
CA ARG A 139 -16.49 -3.48 -5.73
C ARG A 139 -15.31 -2.57 -5.40
N SER A 140 -15.62 -1.40 -4.88
CA SER A 140 -14.68 -0.49 -4.22
C SER A 140 -14.90 -0.54 -2.70
N TRP A 141 -13.87 -0.16 -1.95
CA TRP A 141 -13.94 -0.03 -0.49
C TRP A 141 -13.59 1.40 -0.11
N SER A 142 -14.41 2.01 0.74
CA SER A 142 -14.03 3.25 1.41
C SER A 142 -12.84 3.01 2.34
N GLY A 143 -12.12 4.07 2.70
CA GLY A 143 -10.96 3.95 3.59
C GLY A 143 -11.32 3.37 4.95
N ALA A 144 -12.54 3.64 5.44
CA ALA A 144 -13.04 3.07 6.69
C ALA A 144 -13.30 1.56 6.57
N GLU A 145 -13.92 1.11 5.49
CA GLU A 145 -14.16 -0.32 5.22
C GLU A 145 -12.84 -1.07 5.02
N LEU A 146 -11.94 -0.53 4.20
CA LEU A 146 -10.61 -1.11 4.00
C LEU A 146 -9.86 -1.22 5.33
N LEU A 147 -9.88 -0.18 6.17
CA LEU A 147 -9.24 -0.23 7.47
C LEU A 147 -9.89 -1.25 8.42
N ALA A 148 -11.21 -1.44 8.34
CA ALA A 148 -11.90 -2.45 9.11
C ALA A 148 -11.44 -3.86 8.68
N GLU A 149 -11.38 -4.13 7.38
CA GLU A 149 -10.87 -5.39 6.83
C GLU A 149 -9.44 -5.67 7.26
N ILE A 150 -8.56 -4.67 7.18
CA ILE A 150 -7.17 -4.81 7.57
C ILE A 150 -7.03 -5.07 9.07
N ARG A 151 -7.87 -4.47 9.92
CA ARG A 151 -7.85 -4.71 11.38
C ARG A 151 -8.24 -6.13 11.79
N LEU A 152 -8.91 -6.89 10.93
CA LEU A 152 -9.29 -8.27 11.23
C LEU A 152 -8.09 -9.23 11.17
N VAL A 153 -6.97 -8.80 10.56
CA VAL A 153 -5.83 -9.68 10.26
C VAL A 153 -4.52 -9.24 10.95
N ILE A 154 -4.57 -8.24 11.84
CA ILE A 154 -3.40 -7.72 12.60
C ILE A 154 -3.53 -8.00 14.09
#